data_AF-A0A1I3RAU0-F1
#
_entry.id   AF-A0A1I3RAU0-F1
#
_cell.length_a   1.000
_cell.length_b   1.000
_cell.length_c   1.000
_cell.angle_alpha   90.00
_cell.angle_beta   90.00
_cell.angle_gamma   90.00
#
_symmetry.space_group_name_H-M   'P 1'
#
loop_
_entity.id
_entity.type
_entity.pdbx_description
1 polymer ?
#
loop_
_entity_poly.entity_id
_entity_poly.type
_entity_poly.pdbx_seq_one_letter_code
_entity_poly.pdbx_strand_id
1 'polypeptide(L)'
;MNFMKAAQLLDEGHALTRQSWNNSGYIVKDEQGNINYFDHNEPSIYQLKTEDALSEDWTKAEKDHWTIVSVSHDRELMQGKLFISYQICSENEGNIRNNHIVEKDELSQWSRYVHLDLATSARYLNEQDVAVVQNTLSA
;
A
#
# COMPACT_ATOMS: atom_id res chain seq x y z
N MET A 1 6.20 -9.43 -20.32
CA MET A 1 6.70 -10.75 -19.84
C MET A 1 5.50 -11.68 -19.62
N ASN A 2 5.72 -13.00 -19.55
CA ASN A 2 4.62 -13.95 -19.31
C ASN A 2 4.20 -14.01 -17.83
N PHE A 3 3.04 -14.59 -17.56
CA PHE A 3 2.49 -14.67 -16.20
C PHE A 3 3.37 -15.50 -15.25
N MET A 4 4.04 -16.55 -15.72
CA MET A 4 4.94 -17.35 -14.86
C MET A 4 6.10 -16.49 -14.31
N LYS A 5 6.66 -15.60 -15.13
CA LYS A 5 7.67 -14.67 -14.65
C LYS A 5 7.08 -13.58 -13.77
N ALA A 6 5.86 -13.10 -14.08
CA ALA A 6 5.15 -12.15 -13.25
C ALA A 6 4.90 -12.72 -11.84
N ALA A 7 4.45 -13.97 -11.73
CA ALA A 7 4.22 -14.66 -10.45
C ALA A 7 5.48 -14.73 -9.58
N GLN A 8 6.63 -15.05 -10.17
CA GLN A 8 7.92 -15.01 -9.44
C GLN A 8 8.23 -13.61 -8.91
N LEU A 9 7.99 -12.56 -9.70
CA LEU A 9 8.23 -11.19 -9.26
C LEU A 9 7.24 -10.74 -8.17
N LEU A 10 5.99 -11.23 -8.20
CA LEU A 10 5.02 -11.03 -7.12
C LEU A 10 5.49 -11.70 -5.83
N ASP A 11 6.06 -12.90 -5.90
CA ASP A 11 6.67 -13.59 -4.76
C ASP A 11 7.88 -12.83 -4.18
N GLU A 12 8.59 -12.08 -5.02
CA GLU A 12 9.68 -11.17 -4.65
C GLU A 12 9.18 -9.80 -4.11
N GLY A 13 7.86 -9.59 -4.04
CA GLY A 13 7.24 -8.37 -3.47
C GLY A 13 7.08 -7.20 -4.47
N HIS A 14 7.30 -7.44 -5.76
CA HIS A 14 7.09 -6.43 -6.80
C HIS A 14 5.62 -6.21 -7.12
N ALA A 15 5.29 -5.01 -7.62
CA ALA A 15 3.99 -4.70 -8.21
C ALA A 15 4.03 -4.91 -9.73
N LEU A 16 2.97 -5.50 -10.28
CA LEU A 16 2.89 -5.92 -11.68
C LEU A 16 1.63 -5.33 -12.32
N THR A 17 1.72 -4.90 -13.58
CA THR A 17 0.58 -4.45 -14.38
C THR A 17 0.66 -5.06 -15.78
N ARG A 18 -0.42 -4.97 -16.56
CA ARG A 18 -0.44 -5.39 -17.97
C ARG A 18 -0.44 -4.16 -18.86
N GLN A 19 0.35 -4.22 -19.94
CA GLN A 19 0.35 -3.13 -20.94
C GLN A 19 -1.00 -2.93 -21.62
N SER A 20 -1.84 -3.96 -21.66
CA SER A 20 -3.21 -3.90 -22.21
C SER A 20 -4.26 -3.38 -21.24
N TRP A 21 -3.92 -3.14 -19.96
CA TRP A 21 -4.86 -2.52 -19.03
C TRP A 21 -5.03 -1.04 -19.36
N ASN A 22 -6.28 -0.59 -19.37
CA ASN A 22 -6.62 0.83 -19.57
C ASN A 22 -6.62 1.62 -18.25
N ASN A 23 -6.37 0.95 -17.12
CA ASN A 23 -6.35 1.56 -15.80
C ASN A 23 -4.91 1.61 -15.26
N SER A 24 -4.67 2.50 -14.29
CA SER A 24 -3.35 2.73 -13.68
C SER A 24 -3.03 1.77 -12.53
N GLY A 25 -3.88 0.76 -12.30
CA GLY A 25 -3.70 -0.17 -11.19
C GLY A 25 -2.65 -1.24 -11.46
N TYR A 26 -2.31 -1.95 -10.39
CA TYR A 26 -1.35 -3.05 -10.39
C TYR A 26 -1.78 -4.15 -9.42
N ILE A 27 -1.21 -5.33 -9.61
CA ILE A 27 -1.37 -6.45 -8.70
C ILE A 27 -0.13 -6.60 -7.81
N VAL A 28 -0.38 -7.01 -6.57
CA VAL A 28 0.63 -7.33 -5.56
C VAL A 28 0.21 -8.58 -4.80
N LYS A 29 1.18 -9.24 -4.15
CA LYS A 29 0.93 -10.39 -3.28
C LYS A 29 0.91 -9.95 -1.81
N ASP A 30 -0.11 -10.36 -1.07
CA ASP A 30 -0.22 -10.10 0.38
C ASP A 30 0.56 -11.13 1.23
N GLU A 31 0.46 -11.02 2.56
CA GLU A 31 1.13 -11.91 3.53
C GLU A 31 0.64 -13.35 3.47
N GLN A 32 -0.64 -13.51 3.20
CA GLN A 32 -1.31 -14.79 3.11
C GLN A 32 -1.07 -15.46 1.75
N GLY A 33 -0.45 -14.72 0.82
CA GLY A 33 -0.08 -15.15 -0.51
C GLY A 33 -1.18 -14.97 -1.56
N ASN A 34 -2.24 -14.22 -1.25
CA ASN A 34 -3.26 -13.87 -2.23
C ASN A 34 -2.74 -12.75 -3.13
N ILE A 35 -3.19 -12.78 -4.39
CA ILE A 35 -2.93 -11.70 -5.34
C ILE A 35 -4.11 -10.73 -5.25
N ASN A 36 -3.80 -9.47 -4.99
CA ASN A 36 -4.77 -8.40 -4.85
C ASN A 36 -4.50 -7.34 -5.93
N TYR A 37 -5.56 -6.73 -6.44
CA TYR A 37 -5.52 -5.58 -7.34
C TYR A 37 -5.65 -4.30 -6.53
N PHE A 38 -4.84 -3.31 -6.87
CA PHE A 38 -4.78 -2.01 -6.24
C PHE A 38 -4.79 -0.91 -7.30
N ASP A 39 -5.74 0.03 -7.20
CA ASP A 39 -5.96 1.13 -8.14
C ASP A 39 -5.98 2.49 -7.43
N HIS A 40 -5.07 2.68 -6.47
CA HIS A 40 -4.99 3.89 -5.65
C HIS A 40 -6.14 4.04 -4.64
N ASN A 41 -6.85 2.96 -4.32
CA ASN A 41 -7.93 2.93 -3.35
C ASN A 41 -7.85 1.64 -2.50
N GLU A 42 -8.97 1.12 -1.98
CA GLU A 42 -8.98 -0.14 -1.23
C GLU A 42 -8.58 -1.34 -2.11
N PRO A 43 -7.63 -2.19 -1.65
CA PRO A 43 -7.23 -3.37 -2.39
C PRO A 43 -8.40 -4.35 -2.51
N SER A 44 -8.50 -5.02 -3.66
CA SER A 44 -9.52 -6.02 -3.93
C SER A 44 -8.90 -7.33 -4.39
N ILE A 45 -9.57 -8.46 -4.14
CA ILE A 45 -9.07 -9.77 -4.57
C ILE A 45 -8.97 -9.80 -6.10
N TYR A 46 -7.78 -10.09 -6.62
CA TYR A 46 -7.58 -10.25 -8.05
C TYR A 46 -7.90 -11.67 -8.49
N GLN A 47 -8.92 -11.80 -9.33
CA GLN A 47 -9.29 -13.08 -9.93
C GLN A 47 -8.57 -13.26 -11.27
N LEU A 48 -7.57 -14.14 -11.29
CA LEU A 48 -6.83 -14.47 -12.50
C LEU A 48 -7.74 -15.10 -13.54
N LYS A 49 -7.86 -14.48 -14.71
CA LYS A 49 -8.57 -15.06 -15.86
C LYS A 49 -7.62 -15.83 -16.77
N THR A 50 -8.18 -16.70 -17.61
CA THR A 50 -7.40 -17.44 -18.62
C THR A 50 -6.63 -16.50 -19.56
N GLU A 51 -7.21 -15.36 -19.94
CA GLU A 51 -6.56 -14.36 -20.80
C GLU A 51 -5.34 -13.72 -20.14
N ASP A 52 -5.37 -13.53 -18.81
CA ASP A 52 -4.27 -12.96 -18.03
C ASP A 52 -3.12 -13.97 -17.89
N ALA A 53 -3.46 -15.24 -17.66
CA ALA A 53 -2.48 -16.32 -17.52
C ALA A 53 -1.73 -16.61 -18.83
N LEU A 54 -2.39 -16.43 -19.98
CA LEU A 54 -1.81 -16.64 -21.32
C LEU A 54 -1.11 -15.40 -21.88
N SER A 55 -1.19 -14.25 -21.18
CA SER A 55 -0.63 -13.01 -21.70
C SER A 55 0.89 -12.95 -21.54
N GLU A 56 1.54 -12.25 -22.46
CA GLU A 56 2.99 -12.02 -22.47
C GLU A 56 3.35 -10.55 -22.28
N ASP A 57 2.38 -9.74 -21.87
CA ASP A 57 2.43 -8.28 -21.79
C ASP A 57 2.53 -7.74 -20.36
N TRP A 58 2.92 -8.58 -19.39
CA TRP A 58 3.15 -8.15 -18.01
C TRP A 58 4.40 -7.28 -17.87
N THR A 59 4.34 -6.26 -17.03
CA THR A 59 5.45 -5.35 -16.73
C THR A 59 5.49 -5.01 -15.24
N LYS A 60 6.68 -4.75 -14.69
CA LYS A 60 6.79 -4.20 -13.33
C LYS A 60 6.16 -2.81 -13.30
N ALA A 61 5.44 -2.51 -12.23
CA ALA A 61 4.88 -1.21 -11.92
C ALA A 61 5.58 -0.65 -10.68
N GLU A 62 5.64 0.68 -10.58
CA GLU A 62 5.97 1.35 -9.33
C GLU A 62 4.73 1.39 -8.44
N LYS A 63 4.92 1.15 -7.15
CA LYS A 63 3.85 1.33 -6.17
C LYS A 63 3.58 2.81 -5.96
N ASP A 64 2.38 3.09 -5.47
CA ASP A 64 2.00 4.44 -5.07
C ASP A 64 2.89 4.96 -3.96
N HIS A 65 3.16 6.25 -3.96
CA HIS A 65 3.94 6.90 -2.91
C HIS A 65 2.99 7.63 -1.97
N TRP A 66 3.02 7.22 -0.70
CA TRP A 66 2.13 7.69 0.35
C TRP A 66 2.94 8.36 1.45
N THR A 67 2.42 9.50 1.94
CA THR A 67 3.03 10.28 3.03
C THR A 67 2.08 10.35 4.21
N ILE A 68 2.57 10.05 5.41
CA ILE A 68 1.81 10.23 6.65
C ILE A 68 1.91 11.70 7.06
N VAL A 69 0.77 12.38 7.12
CA VAL A 69 0.71 13.82 7.41
C VAL A 69 0.26 14.13 8.84
N SER A 70 -0.37 13.19 9.53
CA SER A 70 -0.67 13.33 10.97
C SER A 70 -0.92 11.97 11.64
N VAL A 71 -0.75 11.94 12.97
CA VAL A 71 -1.11 10.81 13.83
C VAL A 71 -2.11 11.30 14.88
N SER A 72 -3.28 10.67 14.93
CA SER A 72 -4.28 10.95 15.97
C SER A 72 -4.15 9.94 17.10
N HIS A 73 -4.24 10.43 18.33
CA HIS A 73 -4.06 9.66 19.57
C HIS A 73 -5.31 9.82 20.44
N ASP A 74 -6.36 9.09 20.11
CA ASP A 74 -7.65 9.22 20.78
C ASP A 74 -7.76 8.22 21.93
N ARG A 75 -8.02 8.74 23.13
CA ARG A 75 -8.38 7.91 24.29
C ARG A 75 -9.89 7.91 24.43
N GLU A 76 -10.55 6.85 23.99
CA GLU A 76 -11.98 6.72 24.23
C GLU A 76 -12.29 6.55 25.73
N LEU A 77 -13.33 7.27 26.17
CA LEU A 77 -13.81 7.32 27.56
C LEU A 77 -14.33 5.97 28.09
N MET A 78 -14.57 4.97 27.22
CA MET A 78 -15.23 3.71 27.61
C MET A 78 -14.29 2.61 28.11
N GLN A 79 -13.00 2.60 27.78
CA GLN A 79 -12.08 1.50 28.17
C GLN A 79 -10.62 1.91 28.40
N GLY A 80 -10.28 3.20 28.36
CA GLY A 80 -8.91 3.66 28.59
C GLY A 80 -7.89 3.14 27.55
N LYS A 81 -8.36 2.57 26.43
CA LYS A 81 -7.53 2.14 25.32
C LYS A 81 -7.13 3.36 24.49
N LEU A 82 -5.88 3.39 24.07
CA LEU A 82 -5.36 4.38 23.15
C LEU A 82 -5.60 3.89 21.72
N PHE A 83 -6.40 4.62 20.96
CA PHE A 83 -6.58 4.42 19.54
C PHE A 83 -5.60 5.31 18.78
N ILE A 84 -4.90 4.72 17.82
CA ILE A 84 -3.90 5.41 17.00
C ILE A 84 -4.31 5.24 15.55
N SER A 85 -4.48 6.35 14.85
CA SER A 85 -4.80 6.35 13.42
C SER A 85 -3.89 7.31 12.66
N TYR A 86 -3.50 6.90 11.45
CA TYR A 86 -2.63 7.63 10.56
C TYR A 86 -3.46 8.31 9.47
N GLN A 87 -3.30 9.63 9.31
CA GLN A 87 -3.82 10.32 8.13
C GLN A 87 -2.76 10.28 7.05
N ILE A 88 -3.10 9.68 5.92
CA ILE A 88 -2.16 9.39 4.84
C ILE A 88 -2.63 10.04 3.55
N CYS A 89 -1.69 10.68 2.87
CA CYS A 89 -1.87 11.34 1.60
C CYS A 89 -1.15 10.58 0.49
N SER A 90 -1.88 10.20 -0.56
CA SER A 90 -1.27 9.72 -1.81
C SER A 90 -0.84 10.90 -2.66
N GLU A 91 0.42 10.94 -3.09
CA GLU A 91 0.87 11.93 -4.07
C GLU A 91 0.64 11.39 -5.49
N ASN A 92 -0.17 12.09 -6.28
CA ASN A 92 -0.28 11.84 -7.71
C ASN A 92 -0.02 13.14 -8.46
N GLU A 93 1.17 13.27 -9.06
CA GLU A 93 1.57 14.44 -9.86
C GLU A 93 1.39 15.77 -9.11
N GLY A 94 1.74 15.80 -7.81
CA GLY A 94 1.59 16.98 -6.95
C GLY A 94 0.17 17.26 -6.45
N ASN A 95 -0.81 16.41 -6.76
CA ASN A 95 -2.17 16.51 -6.22
C ASN A 95 -2.36 15.48 -5.09
N ILE A 96 -2.76 15.96 -3.91
CA ILE A 96 -3.20 15.12 -2.80
C ILE A 96 -4.59 14.58 -3.17
N ARG A 97 -4.67 13.29 -3.51
CA ARG A 97 -5.93 12.69 -3.99
C ARG A 97 -6.70 11.94 -2.90
N ASN A 98 -6.01 11.37 -1.92
CA ASN A 98 -6.63 10.54 -0.89
C ASN A 98 -6.23 11.03 0.49
N ASN A 99 -7.21 11.21 1.38
CA ASN A 99 -6.99 11.30 2.83
C ASN A 99 -7.52 10.00 3.42
N HIS A 100 -6.72 8.94 3.38
CA HIS A 100 -7.09 7.70 4.08
C HIS A 100 -6.77 7.85 5.56
N ILE A 101 -7.67 7.36 6.39
CA ILE A 101 -7.41 7.12 7.80
C ILE A 101 -7.14 5.63 7.92
N VAL A 102 -5.92 5.28 8.32
CA VAL A 102 -5.49 3.89 8.50
C VAL A 102 -5.29 3.64 9.98
N GLU A 103 -5.92 2.58 10.50
CA GLU A 103 -5.72 2.18 11.89
C GLU A 103 -4.32 1.62 12.11
N LYS A 104 -3.82 1.69 13.35
CA LYS A 104 -2.43 1.33 13.63
C LYS A 104 -2.08 -0.10 13.23
N ASP A 105 -2.98 -1.03 13.46
CA ASP A 105 -2.85 -2.45 13.17
C ASP A 105 -2.95 -2.78 11.67
N GLU A 106 -3.50 -1.87 10.86
CA GLU A 106 -3.59 -2.03 9.40
C GLU A 106 -2.39 -1.44 8.66
N LEU A 107 -1.59 -0.58 9.29
CA LEU A 107 -0.52 0.16 8.61
C LEU A 107 0.51 -0.77 7.93
N SER A 108 0.89 -1.88 8.58
CA SER A 108 1.81 -2.86 8.01
C SER A 108 1.23 -3.50 6.76
N GLN A 109 -0.07 -3.82 6.76
CA GLN A 109 -0.78 -4.37 5.61
C GLN A 109 -0.78 -3.36 4.45
N TRP A 110 -1.11 -2.09 4.71
CA TRP A 110 -1.12 -1.04 3.68
C TRP A 110 0.24 -0.85 3.02
N SER A 111 1.33 -0.94 3.78
CA SER A 111 2.71 -0.81 3.27
C SER A 111 3.12 -1.87 2.23
N ARG A 112 2.31 -2.90 2.03
CA ARG A 112 2.51 -3.90 0.97
C ARG A 112 1.99 -3.42 -0.37
N TYR A 113 0.96 -2.59 -0.37
CA TYR A 113 0.34 -2.03 -1.58
C TYR A 113 1.06 -0.77 -2.03
N VAL A 114 1.55 0.03 -1.07
CA VAL A 114 2.10 1.36 -1.33
C VAL A 114 3.50 1.50 -0.74
N HIS A 115 4.29 2.40 -1.29
CA HIS A 115 5.53 2.87 -0.69
C HIS A 115 5.23 4.00 0.30
N LEU A 116 5.54 3.80 1.58
CA LEU A 116 5.44 4.84 2.60
C LEU A 116 6.73 5.66 2.64
N ASP A 117 6.66 6.93 2.24
CA ASP A 117 7.80 7.85 2.30
C ASP A 117 7.94 8.43 3.72
N LEU A 118 8.72 7.72 4.54
CA LEU A 118 9.01 8.14 5.91
C LEU A 118 9.91 9.38 5.98
N ALA A 119 10.73 9.63 4.95
CA ALA A 119 11.60 10.81 4.92
C ALA A 119 10.78 12.08 4.75
N THR A 120 9.75 12.04 3.90
CA THR A 120 8.79 13.13 3.76
C THR A 120 7.85 13.20 4.95
N SER A 121 7.37 12.06 5.46
CA SER A 121 6.49 12.01 6.64
C SER A 121 7.12 12.63 7.90
N ALA A 122 8.44 12.48 8.08
CA ALA A 122 9.17 13.04 9.22
C ALA A 122 9.08 14.58 9.34
N ARG A 123 8.68 15.29 8.28
CA ARG A 123 8.42 16.74 8.33
C ARG A 123 7.09 17.10 8.99
N TYR A 124 6.15 16.16 9.01
CA TYR A 124 4.81 16.34 9.56
C TYR A 124 4.64 15.69 10.94
N LEU A 125 5.54 14.77 11.30
CA LEU A 125 5.47 13.97 12.51
C LEU A 125 6.57 14.35 13.50
N ASN A 126 6.34 14.09 14.79
CA ASN A 126 7.40 14.19 15.80
C ASN A 126 8.29 12.93 15.80
N GLU A 127 9.44 12.98 16.47
CA GLU A 127 10.42 11.89 16.53
C GLU A 127 9.84 10.58 17.08
N GLN A 128 8.94 10.68 18.06
CA GLN A 128 8.30 9.50 18.67
C GLN A 128 7.35 8.81 17.69
N ASP A 129 6.56 9.58 16.95
CA ASP A 129 5.62 9.05 15.95
C ASP A 129 6.36 8.41 14.79
N VAL A 130 7.46 9.02 14.32
CA VAL A 130 8.33 8.45 13.29
C VAL A 130 8.90 7.11 13.76
N ALA A 131 9.42 7.04 14.99
CA ALA A 131 9.97 5.80 15.54
C ALA A 131 8.90 4.70 15.68
N VAL A 132 7.68 5.05 16.10
CA VAL A 132 6.56 4.10 16.19
C VAL A 132 6.21 3.56 14.81
N VAL A 133 6.08 4.43 13.80
CA VAL A 133 5.80 4.01 12.41
C VAL A 133 6.89 3.08 11.88
N GLN A 134 8.16 3.44 12.05
CA GLN A 134 9.30 2.60 11.63
C GLN A 134 9.26 1.22 12.27
N ASN A 135 8.97 1.14 13.56
CA ASN A 135 8.85 -0.13 14.28
C ASN A 135 7.66 -0.95 13.77
N THR A 136 6.51 -0.33 13.52
CA THR A 136 5.32 -1.01 12.96
C THR A 136 5.59 -1.59 11.58
N LEU A 137 6.39 -0.91 10.75
CA LEU A 137 6.71 -1.34 9.39
C LEU A 137 7.85 -2.37 9.32
N SER A 138 8.64 -2.51 10.38
CA SER A 138 9.78 -3.44 10.44
C SER A 138 9.47 -4.75 11.18
N ALA A 139 8.30 -4.82 11.85
CA ALA A 139 7.83 -5.98 12.60
C ALA A 139 7.17 -7.02 11.67
#